data_AF-A0A3Q9GJF4-F1
#
_entry.id   AF-A0A3Q9GJF4-F1
#
_cell.length_a   1.000
_cell.length_b   1.000
_cell.length_c   1.000
_cell.angle_alpha   90.00
_cell.angle_beta   90.00
_cell.angle_gamma   90.00
#
_symmetry.space_group_name_H-M   'P 1'
#
loop_
_entity.id
_entity.type
_entity.pdbx_description
1 polymer ?
#
loop_
_entity_poly.entity_id
_entity_poly.type
_entity_poly.pdbx_seq_one_letter_code
_entity_poly.pdbx_strand_id
1 'polypeptide(L)'
;MTEKYLVGVDFGTLSGRAVVVRASDGFQVGTAVSTYKHAVMDRTLTAGDNQKLPPEFALQNPRDYIDVLANAIPAAIEDAGVRPSDIVGVGIDATSATVFVTDAEGTPLCEKEEFAANPHAYVKLWKHHGAQDQADRIIALAEARGEEWLERYGGILSSEMLFPKILETFEKAPEVYAAADVVVNLLDWVTWKLTGELTFSASDSGYKRMLTDGEYPSREFCEQLAPGFGGVFEEKMNAPIKQLGEQAGVLSAAAAELTGLPEGIAVAAGNIDAHVVVAGANAVTPGQLTAIIGTSGCYILNSEEYRTVPGVFGNVLGGAVAGLWGIEGGQTAVGDVFAWFEGNGVPERYEQAARDAGVSVLEYMMDKAFELEIGEHGLVALDWLNGNRSILSDARLSGAIIGLTLQTRPEDIYRALMEGTVFGIRVIIDNFEEHGVPVTEIVAAGGLLKNHHFMQMLADITRRPVSISEAEQTGALGSAIFAAVAAGVYDDVYAAAEAMSHVTEHKYVPDEEASNKYEELYGIYRELHDFFGRGKNLLMHRLKDIRSRAFDK
;
A
#
# COMPACT_ATOMS: atom_id res chain seq x y z
N MET A 1 -5.81 5.36 37.34
CA MET A 1 -6.41 4.24 36.60
C MET A 1 -5.30 3.23 36.34
N THR A 2 -5.59 1.94 36.25
CA THR A 2 -4.57 0.97 35.81
C THR A 2 -4.19 1.28 34.37
N GLU A 3 -2.90 1.24 34.06
CA GLU A 3 -2.39 1.45 32.71
C GLU A 3 -3.00 0.42 31.76
N LYS A 4 -3.38 0.86 30.56
CA LYS A 4 -3.99 -0.01 29.53
C LYS A 4 -3.03 -0.17 28.36
N TYR A 5 -3.05 -1.33 27.74
CA TYR A 5 -2.24 -1.65 26.57
C TYR A 5 -3.10 -2.14 25.42
N LEU A 6 -2.57 -2.01 24.22
CA LEU A 6 -3.21 -2.44 22.97
C LEU A 6 -2.21 -3.20 22.12
N VAL A 7 -2.71 -4.08 21.27
CA VAL A 7 -1.89 -4.77 20.27
C VAL A 7 -2.22 -4.25 18.89
N GLY A 8 -1.20 -3.86 18.14
CA GLY A 8 -1.28 -3.58 16.71
C GLY A 8 -0.55 -4.66 15.93
N VAL A 9 -1.14 -5.18 14.86
CA VAL A 9 -0.52 -6.19 14.00
C VAL A 9 -0.50 -5.74 12.55
N ASP A 10 0.70 -5.60 11.99
CA ASP A 10 0.95 -5.25 10.59
C ASP A 10 1.28 -6.53 9.80
N PHE A 11 0.39 -6.90 8.88
CA PHE A 11 0.58 -8.00 7.94
C PHE A 11 1.16 -7.50 6.62
N GLY A 12 2.48 -7.36 6.58
CA GLY A 12 3.24 -7.02 5.38
C GLY A 12 3.36 -8.17 4.37
N THR A 13 4.19 -7.98 3.34
CA THR A 13 4.33 -8.95 2.24
C THR A 13 5.14 -10.21 2.61
N LEU A 14 6.15 -10.11 3.47
CA LEU A 14 7.07 -11.22 3.79
C LEU A 14 7.04 -11.66 5.25
N SER A 15 6.33 -10.91 6.09
CA SER A 15 6.25 -11.15 7.54
C SER A 15 5.07 -10.39 8.12
N GLY A 16 4.56 -10.86 9.25
CA GLY A 16 3.71 -10.07 10.14
C GLY A 16 4.48 -9.57 11.35
N ARG A 17 4.13 -8.39 11.84
CA ARG A 17 4.75 -7.73 13.00
C ARG A 17 3.69 -7.37 14.02
N ALA A 18 3.89 -7.74 15.27
CA ALA A 18 3.03 -7.35 16.38
C ALA A 18 3.75 -6.37 17.28
N VAL A 19 3.06 -5.32 17.70
CA VAL A 19 3.54 -4.35 18.69
C VAL A 19 2.55 -4.27 19.85
N VAL A 20 3.07 -4.15 21.06
CA VAL A 20 2.30 -3.80 22.25
C VAL A 20 2.57 -2.33 22.55
N VAL A 21 1.51 -1.52 22.60
CA VAL A 21 1.61 -0.08 22.86
C VAL A 21 0.85 0.29 24.13
N ARG A 22 1.38 1.27 24.85
CA ARG A 22 0.69 1.86 26.00
C ARG A 22 -0.37 2.84 25.51
N ALA A 23 -1.58 2.74 26.01
CA ALA A 23 -2.68 3.53 25.47
C ALA A 23 -2.58 5.02 25.83
N SER A 24 -1.86 5.39 26.89
CA SER A 24 -1.77 6.79 27.36
C SER A 24 -0.89 7.71 26.50
N ASP A 25 0.08 7.13 25.79
CA ASP A 25 1.12 7.87 25.05
C ASP A 25 1.54 7.16 23.75
N GLY A 26 0.97 6.00 23.44
CA GLY A 26 1.33 5.19 22.27
C GLY A 26 2.74 4.60 22.30
N PHE A 27 3.44 4.66 23.43
CA PHE A 27 4.80 4.15 23.54
C PHE A 27 4.83 2.63 23.30
N GLN A 28 5.62 2.19 22.32
CA GLN A 28 5.85 0.78 22.02
C GLN A 28 6.65 0.15 23.17
N VAL A 29 6.01 -0.73 23.95
CA VAL A 29 6.63 -1.43 25.08
C VAL A 29 7.16 -2.81 24.71
N GLY A 30 6.68 -3.43 23.64
CA GLY A 30 7.22 -4.68 23.12
C GLY A 30 6.89 -4.90 21.66
N THR A 31 7.69 -5.72 20.99
CA THR A 31 7.57 -6.01 19.56
C THR A 31 8.04 -7.41 19.21
N ALA A 32 7.43 -8.01 18.19
CA ALA A 32 7.92 -9.25 17.61
C ALA A 32 7.54 -9.36 16.14
N VAL A 33 8.34 -10.14 15.40
CA VAL A 33 8.16 -10.37 13.96
C VAL A 33 8.08 -11.87 13.71
N SER A 34 7.13 -12.28 12.88
CA SER A 34 7.04 -13.65 12.35
C SER A 34 7.15 -13.62 10.84
N THR A 35 8.26 -14.14 10.31
CA THR A 35 8.49 -14.28 8.86
C THR A 35 7.58 -15.36 8.28
N TYR A 36 7.01 -15.10 7.10
CA TYR A 36 6.21 -16.07 6.37
C TYR A 36 7.07 -17.23 5.89
N LYS A 37 6.72 -18.46 6.29
CA LYS A 37 7.51 -19.66 5.99
C LYS A 37 7.52 -19.97 4.50
N HIS A 38 6.43 -19.71 3.80
CA HIS A 38 6.31 -19.96 2.36
C HIS A 38 6.64 -18.71 1.52
N ALA A 39 6.78 -17.54 2.18
CA ALA A 39 7.04 -16.25 1.54
C ALA A 39 6.05 -15.96 0.39
N VAL A 40 6.54 -15.45 -0.74
CA VAL A 40 5.73 -15.27 -1.95
C VAL A 40 5.99 -16.43 -2.91
N MET A 41 4.92 -17.08 -3.37
CA MET A 41 4.95 -18.06 -4.44
C MET A 41 4.62 -17.37 -5.77
N ASP A 42 5.66 -16.98 -6.53
CA ASP A 42 5.54 -16.29 -7.82
C ASP A 42 6.14 -17.06 -9.02
N ARG A 43 6.78 -18.20 -8.75
CA ARG A 43 7.35 -19.10 -9.76
C ARG A 43 6.86 -20.52 -9.64
N THR A 44 6.62 -20.96 -8.41
CA THR A 44 6.30 -22.35 -8.06
C THR A 44 5.34 -22.37 -6.90
N LEU A 45 4.33 -23.24 -6.96
CA LEU A 45 3.36 -23.44 -5.88
C LEU A 45 3.97 -24.36 -4.80
N THR A 46 4.93 -23.83 -4.04
CA THR A 46 5.72 -24.61 -3.06
C THR A 46 4.91 -25.14 -1.88
N ALA A 47 3.77 -24.51 -1.58
CA ALA A 47 2.82 -24.99 -0.58
C ALA A 47 1.88 -26.11 -1.08
N GLY A 48 1.81 -26.32 -2.41
CA GLY A 48 0.99 -27.33 -3.05
C GLY A 48 1.81 -28.45 -3.67
N ASP A 49 1.59 -28.72 -4.95
CA ASP A 49 2.21 -29.82 -5.70
C ASP A 49 3.56 -29.46 -6.35
N ASN A 50 4.12 -28.29 -6.03
CA ASN A 50 5.34 -27.74 -6.65
C ASN A 50 5.23 -27.53 -8.17
N GLN A 51 4.02 -27.38 -8.72
CA GLN A 51 3.87 -27.01 -10.13
C GLN A 51 4.42 -25.60 -10.39
N LYS A 52 4.82 -25.36 -11.65
CA LYS A 52 5.22 -24.04 -12.12
C LYS A 52 4.00 -23.13 -12.22
N LEU A 53 4.10 -21.92 -11.71
CA LEU A 53 3.05 -20.91 -11.82
C LEU A 53 3.14 -20.15 -13.15
N PRO A 54 2.00 -19.67 -13.69
CA PRO A 54 2.00 -18.73 -14.81
C PRO A 54 2.79 -17.45 -14.47
N PRO A 55 3.30 -16.71 -15.48
CA PRO A 55 3.81 -15.36 -15.27
C PRO A 55 2.78 -14.47 -14.59
N GLU A 56 3.24 -13.42 -13.90
CA GLU A 56 2.39 -12.44 -13.20
C GLU A 56 1.57 -12.98 -12.02
N PHE A 57 1.70 -14.27 -11.68
CA PHE A 57 1.13 -14.82 -10.47
C PHE A 57 1.99 -14.45 -9.26
N ALA A 58 1.32 -14.03 -8.19
CA ALA A 58 1.91 -13.92 -6.85
C ALA A 58 0.91 -14.46 -5.83
N LEU A 59 1.26 -15.59 -5.20
CA LEU A 59 0.39 -16.28 -4.25
C LEU A 59 1.03 -16.36 -2.87
N GLN A 60 0.22 -16.50 -1.82
CA GLN A 60 0.68 -16.77 -0.46
C GLN A 60 -0.06 -17.95 0.17
N ASN A 61 0.55 -18.54 1.19
CA ASN A 61 -0.07 -19.59 1.99
C ASN A 61 -0.81 -18.95 3.18
N PRO A 62 -2.13 -19.17 3.34
CA PRO A 62 -2.90 -18.58 4.44
C PRO A 62 -2.41 -19.00 5.82
N ARG A 63 -1.75 -20.17 5.94
CA ARG A 63 -1.17 -20.65 7.19
C ARG A 63 -0.13 -19.69 7.77
N ASP A 64 0.61 -18.98 6.92
CA ASP A 64 1.64 -18.05 7.36
C ASP A 64 1.04 -16.88 8.17
N TYR A 65 -0.20 -16.47 7.88
CA TYR A 65 -0.90 -15.43 8.67
C TYR A 65 -1.38 -15.95 10.02
N ILE A 66 -1.83 -17.22 10.10
CA ILE A 66 -2.16 -17.86 11.38
C ILE A 66 -0.91 -17.99 12.25
N ASP A 67 0.24 -18.29 11.64
CA ASP A 67 1.51 -18.38 12.36
C ASP A 67 1.95 -17.00 12.90
N VAL A 68 1.62 -15.87 12.25
CA VAL A 68 1.81 -14.54 12.85
C VAL A 68 0.98 -14.39 14.12
N LEU A 69 -0.31 -14.73 14.08
CA LEU A 69 -1.19 -14.65 15.25
C LEU A 69 -0.68 -15.54 16.40
N ALA A 70 -0.20 -16.74 16.06
CA ALA A 70 0.27 -17.73 17.03
C ALA A 70 1.65 -17.45 17.61
N ASN A 71 2.51 -16.68 16.91
CA ASN A 71 3.91 -16.51 17.29
C ASN A 71 4.26 -15.04 17.58
N ALA A 72 3.88 -14.11 16.70
CA ALA A 72 4.26 -12.70 16.85
C ALA A 72 3.52 -12.04 18.02
N ILE A 73 2.21 -12.29 18.17
CA ILE A 73 1.43 -11.69 19.26
C ILE A 73 1.94 -12.16 20.64
N PRO A 74 2.04 -13.48 20.94
CA PRO A 74 2.58 -13.93 22.22
C PRO A 74 4.00 -13.42 22.50
N ALA A 75 4.88 -13.43 21.50
CA ALA A 75 6.25 -12.97 21.65
C ALA A 75 6.33 -11.46 21.94
N ALA A 76 5.48 -10.63 21.31
CA ALA A 76 5.43 -9.20 21.59
C ALA A 76 4.92 -8.90 23.01
N ILE A 77 3.97 -9.70 23.51
CA ILE A 77 3.48 -9.61 24.89
C ILE A 77 4.56 -10.02 25.89
N GLU A 78 5.31 -11.09 25.60
CA GLU A 78 6.44 -11.53 26.42
C GLU A 78 7.55 -10.46 26.48
N ASP A 79 7.93 -9.91 25.32
CA ASP A 79 8.91 -8.82 25.20
C ASP A 79 8.47 -7.57 25.97
N ALA A 80 7.18 -7.24 25.90
CA ALA A 80 6.60 -6.12 26.65
C ALA A 80 6.61 -6.30 28.17
N GLY A 81 6.64 -7.54 28.66
CA GLY A 81 6.56 -7.86 30.09
C GLY A 81 5.26 -7.40 30.78
N VAL A 82 4.20 -7.13 30.00
CA VAL A 82 2.89 -6.69 30.52
C VAL A 82 2.01 -7.88 30.86
N ARG A 83 1.04 -7.69 31.75
CA ARG A 83 0.04 -8.74 32.01
C ARG A 83 -0.97 -8.75 30.87
N PRO A 84 -1.31 -9.92 30.28
CA PRO A 84 -2.31 -9.98 29.22
C PRO A 84 -3.64 -9.32 29.60
N SER A 85 -4.04 -9.40 30.88
CA SER A 85 -5.27 -8.77 31.39
C SER A 85 -5.30 -7.24 31.34
N ASP A 86 -4.15 -6.59 31.15
CA ASP A 86 -4.06 -5.13 30.96
C ASP A 86 -4.20 -4.72 29.49
N ILE A 87 -4.23 -5.70 28.55
CA ILE A 87 -4.50 -5.49 27.14
C ILE A 87 -6.00 -5.46 26.92
N VAL A 88 -6.52 -4.38 26.32
CA VAL A 88 -7.97 -4.16 26.19
C VAL A 88 -8.48 -4.19 24.75
N GLY A 89 -7.59 -4.21 23.76
CA GLY A 89 -7.97 -4.27 22.36
C GLY A 89 -6.83 -4.69 21.44
N VAL A 90 -7.21 -5.23 20.28
CA VAL A 90 -6.32 -5.57 19.17
C VAL A 90 -6.84 -4.94 17.87
N GLY A 91 -5.93 -4.40 17.08
CA GLY A 91 -6.19 -3.89 15.75
C GLY A 91 -5.17 -4.45 14.78
N ILE A 92 -5.56 -4.55 13.51
CA ILE A 92 -4.72 -5.13 12.47
C ILE A 92 -4.77 -4.28 11.21
N ASP A 93 -3.66 -4.30 10.49
CA ASP A 93 -3.54 -3.80 9.14
C ASP A 93 -2.89 -4.86 8.26
N ALA A 94 -3.18 -4.82 6.96
CA ALA A 94 -2.66 -5.80 6.03
C ALA A 94 -2.44 -5.22 4.64
N THR A 95 -1.58 -5.86 3.86
CA THR A 95 -1.45 -5.56 2.43
C THR A 95 -2.80 -5.60 1.73
N SER A 96 -3.15 -4.50 1.07
CA SER A 96 -4.46 -4.33 0.42
C SER A 96 -4.72 -5.34 -0.70
N ALA A 97 -5.99 -5.65 -0.99
CA ALA A 97 -6.38 -6.55 -2.09
C ALA A 97 -5.64 -7.91 -2.10
N THR A 98 -5.36 -8.46 -0.92
CA THR A 98 -4.82 -9.80 -0.73
C THR A 98 -5.98 -10.76 -0.50
N VAL A 99 -6.41 -11.43 -1.58
CA VAL A 99 -7.75 -12.02 -1.73
C VAL A 99 -7.76 -13.51 -1.42
N PHE A 100 -8.76 -13.92 -0.64
CA PHE A 100 -9.07 -15.29 -0.29
C PHE A 100 -10.37 -15.73 -0.95
N VAL A 101 -10.44 -17.02 -1.26
CA VAL A 101 -11.68 -17.76 -1.50
C VAL A 101 -11.82 -18.80 -0.41
N THR A 102 -12.94 -18.79 0.32
CA THR A 102 -13.15 -19.65 1.48
C THR A 102 -14.52 -20.32 1.44
N ASP A 103 -14.69 -21.35 2.26
CA ASP A 103 -16.04 -21.81 2.62
C ASP A 103 -16.70 -20.88 3.65
N ALA A 104 -17.94 -21.24 4.04
CA ALA A 104 -18.77 -20.49 4.97
C ALA A 104 -18.16 -20.35 6.37
N GLU A 105 -17.25 -21.25 6.76
CA GLU A 105 -16.51 -21.22 8.04
C GLU A 105 -15.18 -20.44 7.92
N GLY A 106 -14.89 -19.92 6.72
CA GLY A 106 -13.69 -19.13 6.45
C GLY A 106 -12.45 -19.98 6.28
N THR A 107 -12.59 -21.27 5.99
CA THR A 107 -11.46 -22.14 5.65
C THR A 107 -11.04 -21.84 4.22
N PRO A 108 -9.79 -21.39 3.99
CA PRO A 108 -9.29 -21.15 2.64
C PRO A 108 -9.38 -22.42 1.79
N LEU A 109 -9.88 -22.30 0.56
CA LEU A 109 -10.12 -23.49 -0.25
C LEU A 109 -8.86 -24.29 -0.54
N CYS A 110 -7.68 -23.67 -0.61
CA CYS A 110 -6.41 -24.39 -0.77
C CYS A 110 -6.07 -25.37 0.37
N GLU A 111 -6.73 -25.27 1.53
CA GLU A 111 -6.57 -26.23 2.64
C GLU A 111 -7.40 -27.51 2.43
N LYS A 112 -8.33 -27.52 1.46
CA LYS A 112 -9.09 -28.71 1.09
C LYS A 112 -8.29 -29.55 0.10
N GLU A 113 -8.21 -30.86 0.36
CA GLU A 113 -7.39 -31.80 -0.42
C GLU A 113 -7.67 -31.71 -1.93
N GLU A 114 -8.94 -31.55 -2.33
CA GLU A 114 -9.37 -31.45 -3.72
C GLU A 114 -8.91 -30.17 -4.45
N PHE A 115 -8.56 -29.10 -3.72
CA PHE A 115 -8.10 -27.82 -4.27
C PHE A 115 -6.63 -27.50 -3.94
N ALA A 116 -5.94 -28.33 -3.17
CA ALA A 116 -4.56 -28.09 -2.74
C ALA A 116 -3.56 -27.93 -3.90
N ALA A 117 -3.86 -28.52 -5.06
CA ALA A 117 -3.08 -28.39 -6.29
C ALA A 117 -3.62 -27.32 -7.27
N ASN A 118 -4.63 -26.53 -6.89
CA ASN A 118 -5.19 -25.48 -7.74
C ASN A 118 -4.66 -24.10 -7.33
N PRO A 119 -3.84 -23.42 -8.15
CA PRO A 119 -3.30 -22.09 -7.82
C PRO A 119 -4.37 -21.04 -7.51
N HIS A 120 -5.56 -21.13 -8.11
CA HIS A 120 -6.63 -20.15 -7.88
C HIS A 120 -7.32 -20.30 -6.52
N ALA A 121 -7.12 -21.42 -5.81
CA ALA A 121 -7.62 -21.64 -4.46
C ALA A 121 -6.74 -21.01 -3.36
N TYR A 122 -5.52 -20.59 -3.71
CA TYR A 122 -4.59 -19.90 -2.81
C TYR A 122 -4.84 -18.39 -2.75
N VAL A 123 -4.24 -17.76 -1.75
CA VAL A 123 -4.35 -16.32 -1.53
C VAL A 123 -3.69 -15.57 -2.67
N LYS A 124 -4.46 -14.74 -3.39
CA LYS A 124 -3.94 -13.87 -4.46
C LYS A 124 -3.42 -12.58 -3.85
N LEU A 125 -2.09 -12.47 -3.74
CA LEU A 125 -1.41 -11.34 -3.14
C LEU A 125 -1.69 -10.03 -3.89
N TRP A 126 -1.54 -8.88 -3.22
CA TRP A 126 -1.68 -7.55 -3.82
C TRP A 126 -1.01 -7.43 -5.20
N LYS A 127 0.27 -7.83 -5.30
CA LYS A 127 1.09 -7.79 -6.53
C LYS A 127 0.82 -8.90 -7.57
N HIS A 128 -0.32 -9.59 -7.46
CA HIS A 128 -0.76 -10.54 -8.49
C HIS A 128 -1.37 -9.75 -9.66
N HIS A 129 -0.83 -9.93 -10.87
CA HIS A 129 -1.27 -9.25 -12.09
C HIS A 129 -1.84 -10.20 -13.16
N GLY A 130 -2.12 -11.46 -12.80
CA GLY A 130 -2.75 -12.44 -13.70
C GLY A 130 -4.15 -12.06 -14.22
N ALA A 131 -4.78 -11.08 -13.57
CA ALA A 131 -6.13 -10.57 -13.86
C ALA A 131 -6.16 -9.28 -14.71
N GLN A 132 -5.10 -8.97 -15.47
CA GLN A 132 -5.05 -7.74 -16.28
C GLN A 132 -6.13 -7.69 -17.36
N ASP A 133 -6.36 -8.79 -18.09
CA ASP A 133 -7.40 -8.86 -19.11
C ASP A 133 -8.81 -8.60 -18.51
N GLN A 134 -9.03 -9.07 -17.28
CA GLN A 134 -10.27 -8.83 -16.54
C GLN A 134 -10.41 -7.37 -16.14
N ALA A 135 -9.35 -6.73 -15.63
CA ALA A 135 -9.35 -5.31 -15.29
C ALA A 135 -9.64 -4.44 -16.52
N ASP A 136 -8.97 -4.71 -17.65
CA ASP A 136 -9.17 -3.98 -18.90
C ASP A 136 -10.63 -4.10 -19.39
N ARG A 137 -11.22 -5.30 -19.29
CA ARG A 137 -12.63 -5.51 -19.65
C ARG A 137 -13.60 -4.81 -18.69
N ILE A 138 -13.31 -4.78 -17.39
CA ILE A 138 -14.12 -4.05 -16.41
C ILE A 138 -14.13 -2.56 -16.74
N ILE A 139 -12.96 -1.97 -17.00
CA ILE A 139 -12.85 -0.56 -17.37
C ILE A 139 -13.62 -0.28 -18.67
N ALA A 140 -13.36 -1.06 -19.74
CA ALA A 140 -14.01 -0.86 -21.03
C ALA A 140 -15.55 -0.95 -20.95
N LEU A 141 -16.09 -1.88 -20.14
CA LEU A 141 -17.52 -1.98 -19.93
C LEU A 141 -18.07 -0.82 -19.10
N ALA A 142 -17.35 -0.42 -18.04
CA ALA A 142 -17.73 0.71 -17.19
C ALA A 142 -17.78 2.02 -18.00
N GLU A 143 -16.79 2.27 -18.85
CA GLU A 143 -16.78 3.39 -19.80
C GLU A 143 -17.95 3.31 -20.79
N ALA A 144 -18.19 2.13 -21.39
CA ALA A 144 -19.26 1.95 -22.37
C ALA A 144 -20.67 2.17 -21.79
N ARG A 145 -20.84 1.88 -20.50
CA ARG A 145 -22.10 2.06 -19.77
C ARG A 145 -22.22 3.42 -19.07
N GLY A 146 -21.12 4.17 -18.97
CA GLY A 146 -21.08 5.43 -18.23
C GLY A 146 -21.25 5.22 -16.72
N GLU A 147 -20.63 4.18 -16.17
CA GLU A 147 -20.70 3.85 -14.75
C GLU A 147 -19.96 4.92 -13.91
N GLU A 148 -20.68 5.67 -13.09
CA GLU A 148 -20.14 6.80 -12.31
C GLU A 148 -19.10 6.37 -11.27
N TRP A 149 -19.19 5.13 -10.75
CA TRP A 149 -18.24 4.64 -9.76
C TRP A 149 -16.80 4.54 -10.30
N LEU A 150 -16.60 4.45 -11.63
CA LEU A 150 -15.26 4.40 -12.22
C LEU A 150 -14.46 5.68 -11.95
N GLU A 151 -15.14 6.83 -11.88
CA GLU A 151 -14.49 8.13 -11.57
C GLU A 151 -13.90 8.16 -10.16
N ARG A 152 -14.46 7.38 -9.22
CA ARG A 152 -13.90 7.23 -7.86
C ARG A 152 -12.51 6.60 -7.88
N TYR A 153 -12.15 5.89 -8.94
CA TYR A 153 -10.85 5.25 -9.14
C TYR A 153 -10.04 5.96 -10.23
N GLY A 154 -10.27 7.26 -10.43
CA GLY A 154 -9.49 8.08 -11.35
C GLY A 154 -9.65 7.70 -12.83
N GLY A 155 -10.69 6.95 -13.20
CA GLY A 155 -10.92 6.45 -14.55
C GLY A 155 -10.19 5.15 -14.89
N ILE A 156 -9.52 4.54 -13.92
CA ILE A 156 -8.73 3.32 -14.12
C ILE A 156 -9.05 2.27 -13.05
N LEU A 157 -8.61 1.04 -13.29
CA LEU A 157 -8.74 -0.06 -12.34
C LEU A 157 -7.51 -0.95 -12.42
N SER A 158 -6.86 -1.21 -11.29
CA SER A 158 -5.68 -2.07 -11.25
C SER A 158 -6.07 -3.55 -11.26
N SER A 159 -5.31 -4.39 -11.96
CA SER A 159 -5.41 -5.85 -11.87
C SER A 159 -5.14 -6.41 -10.48
N GLU A 160 -4.52 -5.60 -9.63
CA GLU A 160 -4.27 -5.91 -8.22
C GLU A 160 -5.56 -5.88 -7.38
N MET A 161 -6.63 -5.23 -7.84
CA MET A 161 -7.88 -5.12 -7.07
C MET A 161 -8.60 -6.46 -6.95
N LEU A 162 -9.46 -6.58 -5.94
CA LEU A 162 -10.15 -7.83 -5.65
C LEU A 162 -11.11 -8.23 -6.78
N PHE A 163 -11.80 -7.28 -7.39
CA PHE A 163 -12.81 -7.58 -8.42
C PHE A 163 -12.25 -8.22 -9.71
N PRO A 164 -11.18 -7.69 -10.33
CA PRO A 164 -10.49 -8.40 -11.40
C PRO A 164 -10.04 -9.81 -10.99
N LYS A 165 -9.47 -9.98 -9.78
CA LYS A 165 -8.97 -11.28 -9.28
C LYS A 165 -10.05 -12.33 -9.11
N ILE A 166 -11.24 -11.94 -8.64
CA ILE A 166 -12.35 -12.88 -8.50
C ILE A 166 -12.98 -13.21 -9.86
N LEU A 167 -13.05 -12.24 -10.79
CA LEU A 167 -13.49 -12.51 -12.17
C LEU A 167 -12.51 -13.46 -12.88
N GLU A 168 -11.21 -13.31 -12.65
CA GLU A 168 -10.20 -14.23 -13.15
C GLU A 168 -10.41 -15.66 -12.59
N THR A 169 -10.71 -15.77 -11.29
CA THR A 169 -11.01 -17.05 -10.64
C THR A 169 -12.26 -17.69 -11.21
N PHE A 170 -13.32 -16.91 -11.42
CA PHE A 170 -14.57 -17.36 -12.05
C PHE A 170 -14.31 -17.98 -13.44
N GLU A 171 -13.48 -17.36 -14.25
CA GLU A 171 -13.22 -17.80 -15.63
C GLU A 171 -12.20 -18.93 -15.74
N LYS A 172 -11.12 -18.88 -14.94
CA LYS A 172 -9.97 -19.79 -15.06
C LYS A 172 -10.06 -21.01 -14.14
N ALA A 173 -10.83 -20.93 -13.06
CA ALA A 173 -11.04 -22.01 -12.09
C ALA A 173 -12.50 -22.04 -11.60
N PRO A 174 -13.47 -22.27 -12.50
CA PRO A 174 -14.90 -22.23 -12.16
C PRO A 174 -15.28 -23.20 -11.03
N GLU A 175 -14.56 -24.32 -10.89
CA GLU A 175 -14.73 -25.27 -9.78
C GLU A 175 -14.36 -24.67 -8.42
N VAL A 176 -13.31 -23.84 -8.36
CA VAL A 176 -12.90 -23.13 -7.14
C VAL A 176 -13.91 -22.03 -6.82
N TYR A 177 -14.32 -21.25 -7.82
CA TYR A 177 -15.34 -20.22 -7.63
C TYR A 177 -16.67 -20.79 -7.14
N ALA A 178 -17.12 -21.90 -7.73
CA ALA A 178 -18.36 -22.55 -7.36
C ALA A 178 -18.34 -23.11 -5.92
N ALA A 179 -17.17 -23.60 -5.47
CA ALA A 179 -16.98 -24.12 -4.12
C ALA A 179 -16.74 -23.04 -3.06
N ALA A 180 -16.41 -21.81 -3.46
CA ALA A 180 -16.22 -20.70 -2.54
C ALA A 180 -17.59 -20.20 -2.06
N ASP A 181 -17.78 -20.11 -0.75
CA ASP A 181 -18.95 -19.44 -0.17
C ASP A 181 -18.68 -17.95 0.06
N VAL A 182 -17.43 -17.60 0.40
CA VAL A 182 -17.04 -16.23 0.74
C VAL A 182 -15.77 -15.83 -0.03
N VAL A 183 -15.77 -14.59 -0.53
CA VAL A 183 -14.58 -13.92 -1.07
C VAL A 183 -14.22 -12.76 -0.16
N VAL A 184 -13.00 -12.75 0.36
CA VAL A 184 -12.61 -11.85 1.45
C VAL A 184 -11.16 -11.40 1.33
N ASN A 185 -10.83 -10.20 1.79
CA ASN A 185 -9.45 -9.71 1.87
C ASN A 185 -8.78 -10.10 3.19
N LEU A 186 -7.45 -10.11 3.21
CA LEU A 186 -6.64 -10.52 4.37
C LEU A 186 -7.07 -9.85 5.69
N LEU A 187 -7.28 -8.54 5.68
CA LEU A 187 -7.68 -7.80 6.88
C LEU A 187 -9.04 -8.26 7.45
N ASP A 188 -10.01 -8.51 6.58
CA ASP A 188 -11.34 -9.00 6.95
C ASP A 188 -11.28 -10.48 7.39
N TRP A 189 -10.44 -11.30 6.74
CA TRP A 189 -10.26 -12.70 7.10
C TRP A 189 -9.56 -12.86 8.46
N VAL A 190 -8.52 -12.07 8.73
CA VAL A 190 -7.81 -12.08 10.02
C VAL A 190 -8.75 -11.62 11.14
N THR A 191 -9.48 -10.52 10.94
CA THR A 191 -10.47 -10.08 11.94
C THR A 191 -11.54 -11.14 12.17
N TRP A 192 -12.03 -11.81 11.12
CA TRP A 192 -12.95 -12.94 11.25
C TRP A 192 -12.35 -14.10 12.04
N LYS A 193 -11.07 -14.45 11.84
CA LYS A 193 -10.40 -15.49 12.65
C LYS A 193 -10.22 -15.09 14.11
N LEU A 194 -10.07 -13.79 14.40
CA LEU A 194 -9.98 -13.29 15.76
C LEU A 194 -11.35 -13.29 16.47
N THR A 195 -12.41 -12.90 15.77
CA THR A 195 -13.75 -12.68 16.36
C THR A 195 -14.68 -13.87 16.25
N GLY A 196 -14.51 -14.71 15.24
CA GLY A 196 -15.49 -15.72 14.81
C GLY A 196 -16.66 -15.14 13.99
N GLU A 197 -16.72 -13.83 13.80
CA GLU A 197 -17.78 -13.12 13.06
C GLU A 197 -17.21 -12.45 11.80
N LEU A 198 -17.82 -12.72 10.65
CA LEU A 198 -17.40 -12.10 9.39
C LEU A 198 -17.99 -10.69 9.27
N THR A 199 -17.10 -9.71 9.15
CA THR A 199 -17.42 -8.32 8.78
C THR A 199 -16.44 -7.83 7.74
N PHE A 200 -16.85 -6.85 6.93
CA PHE A 200 -15.96 -6.17 6.00
C PHE A 200 -15.61 -4.76 6.45
N SER A 201 -14.36 -4.34 6.25
CA SER A 201 -13.95 -2.96 6.44
C SER A 201 -14.53 -2.05 5.35
N ALA A 202 -15.04 -0.88 5.74
CA ALA A 202 -15.54 0.13 4.82
C ALA A 202 -14.45 0.66 3.89
N SER A 203 -13.24 0.86 4.41
CA SER A 203 -12.06 1.28 3.65
C SER A 203 -11.77 0.29 2.51
N ASP A 204 -11.55 -0.99 2.83
CA ASP A 204 -11.26 -2.01 1.82
C ASP A 204 -12.41 -2.27 0.84
N SER A 205 -13.66 -2.24 1.33
CA SER A 205 -14.85 -2.36 0.49
C SER A 205 -14.93 -1.24 -0.54
N GLY A 206 -14.64 0.00 -0.14
CA GLY A 206 -14.51 1.12 -1.05
C GLY A 206 -13.39 0.87 -2.05
N TYR A 207 -12.14 0.83 -1.59
CA TYR A 207 -10.99 0.83 -2.50
C TYR A 207 -10.90 -0.40 -3.41
N LYS A 208 -11.29 -1.59 -2.93
CA LYS A 208 -10.94 -2.86 -3.59
C LYS A 208 -12.18 -3.68 -4.03
N ARG A 209 -13.38 -3.36 -3.54
CA ARG A 209 -14.67 -3.96 -3.97
C ARG A 209 -15.59 -2.97 -4.70
N MET A 210 -15.11 -1.77 -5.02
CA MET A 210 -15.83 -0.68 -5.70
C MET A 210 -17.15 -0.29 -5.01
N LEU A 211 -17.23 -0.43 -3.69
CA LEU A 211 -18.39 0.05 -2.94
C LEU A 211 -18.43 1.58 -2.98
N THR A 212 -19.49 2.12 -3.55
CA THR A 212 -19.70 3.58 -3.63
C THR A 212 -21.10 3.90 -3.16
N ASP A 213 -21.22 4.84 -2.22
CA ASP A 213 -22.51 5.31 -1.70
C ASP A 213 -23.43 4.17 -1.20
N GLY A 214 -22.82 3.08 -0.71
CA GLY A 214 -23.50 1.91 -0.18
C GLY A 214 -23.88 0.85 -1.22
N GLU A 215 -23.51 1.04 -2.49
CA GLU A 215 -23.83 0.13 -3.59
C GLU A 215 -22.56 -0.42 -4.26
N TYR A 216 -22.63 -1.69 -4.67
CA TYR A 216 -21.62 -2.35 -5.50
C TYR A 216 -21.99 -2.24 -6.99
N PRO A 217 -21.07 -2.52 -7.93
CA PRO A 217 -21.41 -2.67 -9.33
C PRO A 217 -22.60 -3.63 -9.53
N SER A 218 -23.56 -3.22 -10.36
CA SER A 218 -24.85 -3.91 -10.47
C SER A 218 -24.73 -5.37 -10.94
N ARG A 219 -25.72 -6.20 -10.59
CA ARG A 219 -25.85 -7.58 -11.12
C ARG A 219 -25.82 -7.61 -12.65
N GLU A 220 -26.47 -6.65 -13.30
CA GLU A 220 -26.48 -6.55 -14.77
C GLU A 220 -25.08 -6.26 -15.33
N PHE A 221 -24.33 -5.35 -14.69
CA PHE A 221 -22.95 -5.05 -15.05
C PHE A 221 -22.08 -6.32 -14.94
N CYS A 222 -22.16 -7.02 -13.82
CA CYS A 222 -21.38 -8.23 -13.57
C CYS A 222 -21.74 -9.37 -14.53
N GLU A 223 -23.02 -9.54 -14.87
CA GLU A 223 -23.48 -10.55 -15.83
C GLU A 223 -22.98 -10.27 -17.26
N GLN A 224 -22.83 -8.98 -17.63
CA GLN A 224 -22.25 -8.58 -18.92
C GLN A 224 -20.74 -8.78 -18.99
N LEU A 225 -20.02 -8.75 -17.86
CA LEU A 225 -18.59 -9.08 -17.82
C LEU A 225 -18.37 -10.56 -18.14
N ALA A 226 -19.11 -11.44 -17.48
CA ALA A 226 -19.10 -12.87 -17.72
C ALA A 226 -20.46 -13.50 -17.32
N PRO A 227 -21.13 -14.25 -18.23
CA PRO A 227 -22.40 -14.90 -17.91
C PRO A 227 -22.30 -15.82 -16.69
N GLY A 228 -23.20 -15.66 -15.72
CA GLY A 228 -23.19 -16.38 -14.44
C GLY A 228 -22.41 -15.69 -13.32
N PHE A 229 -21.74 -14.56 -13.59
CA PHE A 229 -21.01 -13.78 -12.59
C PHE A 229 -21.85 -12.67 -11.96
N GLY A 230 -23.11 -12.48 -12.41
CA GLY A 230 -24.00 -11.43 -11.93
C GLY A 230 -24.21 -11.39 -10.42
N GLY A 231 -24.11 -12.54 -9.74
CA GLY A 231 -24.38 -12.68 -8.31
C GLY A 231 -23.20 -12.44 -7.36
N VAL A 232 -22.01 -12.09 -7.87
CA VAL A 232 -20.77 -12.16 -7.09
C VAL A 232 -20.80 -11.41 -5.76
N PHE A 233 -21.38 -10.20 -5.72
CA PHE A 233 -21.39 -9.39 -4.51
C PHE A 233 -22.40 -9.91 -3.50
N GLU A 234 -23.63 -10.19 -3.92
CA GLU A 234 -24.71 -10.66 -3.04
C GLU A 234 -24.57 -12.13 -2.59
N GLU A 235 -23.88 -12.97 -3.38
CA GLU A 235 -23.72 -14.39 -3.08
C GLU A 235 -22.40 -14.67 -2.35
N LYS A 236 -21.33 -13.90 -2.60
CA LYS A 236 -19.99 -14.20 -2.06
C LYS A 236 -19.39 -13.08 -1.19
N MET A 237 -19.97 -11.87 -1.20
CA MET A 237 -19.45 -10.69 -0.49
C MET A 237 -20.57 -9.90 0.20
N ASN A 238 -21.41 -10.58 0.97
CA ASN A 238 -22.63 -10.01 1.57
C ASN A 238 -22.56 -9.81 3.10
N ALA A 239 -21.36 -9.69 3.65
CA ALA A 239 -21.18 -9.49 5.09
C ALA A 239 -21.43 -8.02 5.51
N PRO A 240 -21.80 -7.77 6.79
CA PRO A 240 -21.93 -6.42 7.31
C PRO A 240 -20.64 -5.62 7.19
N ILE A 241 -20.76 -4.35 6.80
CA ILE A 241 -19.63 -3.43 6.66
C ILE A 241 -19.47 -2.62 7.95
N LYS A 242 -18.23 -2.49 8.42
CA LYS A 242 -17.82 -1.74 9.61
C LYS A 242 -16.92 -0.58 9.24
N GLN A 243 -17.16 0.58 9.83
CA GLN A 243 -16.28 1.74 9.67
C GLN A 243 -14.96 1.54 10.41
N LEU A 244 -13.92 2.25 9.99
CA LEU A 244 -12.63 2.22 10.69
C LEU A 244 -12.79 2.74 12.12
N GLY A 245 -12.24 2.01 13.09
CA GLY A 245 -12.39 2.29 14.52
C GLY A 245 -13.63 1.67 15.17
N GLU A 246 -14.60 1.17 14.39
CA GLU A 246 -15.66 0.36 14.96
C GLU A 246 -15.13 -1.00 15.41
N GLN A 247 -15.82 -1.57 16.38
CA GLN A 247 -15.59 -2.94 16.83
C GLN A 247 -16.14 -3.92 15.78
N ALA A 248 -15.24 -4.71 15.17
CA ALA A 248 -15.60 -5.84 14.31
C ALA A 248 -16.26 -6.96 15.13
N GLY A 249 -15.77 -7.16 16.35
CA GLY A 249 -16.29 -8.10 17.33
C GLY A 249 -15.43 -8.14 18.58
N VAL A 250 -15.63 -9.15 19.42
CA VAL A 250 -14.74 -9.42 20.56
C VAL A 250 -13.82 -10.60 20.23
N LEU A 251 -12.63 -10.65 20.84
CA LEU A 251 -11.71 -11.76 20.69
C LEU A 251 -12.37 -13.06 21.17
N SER A 252 -12.49 -14.03 20.27
CA SER A 252 -13.10 -15.34 20.57
C SER A 252 -12.22 -16.18 21.49
N ALA A 253 -12.80 -17.20 22.13
CA ALA A 253 -12.04 -18.16 22.95
C ALA A 253 -10.94 -18.88 22.14
N ALA A 254 -11.21 -19.25 20.88
CA ALA A 254 -10.23 -19.90 20.02
C ALA A 254 -9.06 -18.95 19.68
N ALA A 255 -9.34 -17.67 19.43
CA ALA A 255 -8.31 -16.68 19.20
C ALA A 255 -7.52 -16.34 20.47
N ALA A 256 -8.15 -16.36 21.65
CA ALA A 256 -7.48 -16.21 22.94
C ALA A 256 -6.45 -17.34 23.17
N GLU A 257 -6.83 -18.59 22.90
CA GLU A 257 -5.92 -19.74 22.96
C GLU A 257 -4.75 -19.60 21.97
N LEU A 258 -5.04 -19.12 20.75
CA LEU A 258 -4.04 -18.95 19.70
C LEU A 258 -3.03 -17.83 20.02
N THR A 259 -3.49 -16.70 20.54
CA THR A 259 -2.71 -15.45 20.63
C THR A 259 -2.19 -15.13 22.03
N GLY A 260 -2.68 -15.82 23.06
CA GLY A 260 -2.38 -15.50 24.46
C GLY A 260 -3.05 -14.21 24.98
N LEU A 261 -3.89 -13.57 24.17
CA LEU A 261 -4.69 -12.41 24.57
C LEU A 261 -5.93 -12.84 25.38
N PRO A 262 -6.48 -11.95 26.25
CA PRO A 262 -7.71 -12.26 26.96
C PRO A 262 -8.91 -12.38 26.02
N GLU A 263 -9.71 -13.42 26.20
CA GLU A 263 -11.03 -13.53 25.56
C GLU A 263 -11.90 -12.31 25.89
N GLY A 264 -12.67 -11.83 24.92
CA GLY A 264 -13.65 -10.76 25.12
C GLY A 264 -13.12 -9.34 24.91
N ILE A 265 -11.81 -9.14 24.68
CA ILE A 265 -11.27 -7.82 24.35
C ILE A 265 -11.75 -7.35 22.97
N ALA A 266 -11.73 -6.04 22.72
CA ALA A 266 -12.19 -5.50 21.44
C ALA A 266 -11.26 -5.88 20.29
N VAL A 267 -11.83 -6.23 19.13
CA VAL A 267 -11.13 -6.36 17.86
C VAL A 267 -11.64 -5.24 16.95
N ALA A 268 -10.75 -4.36 16.52
CA ALA A 268 -11.11 -3.28 15.58
C ALA A 268 -11.39 -3.84 14.18
N ALA A 269 -12.23 -3.15 13.41
CA ALA A 269 -12.32 -3.36 11.97
C ALA A 269 -10.93 -3.28 11.31
N GLY A 270 -10.67 -4.18 10.36
CA GLY A 270 -9.37 -4.28 9.71
C GLY A 270 -9.04 -3.04 8.90
N ASN A 271 -7.74 -2.71 8.84
CA ASN A 271 -7.24 -1.58 8.06
C ASN A 271 -6.37 -2.04 6.88
N ILE A 272 -6.23 -1.16 5.90
CA ILE A 272 -5.20 -1.29 4.87
C ILE A 272 -3.89 -0.73 5.43
N ASP A 273 -2.79 -1.46 5.24
CA ASP A 273 -1.43 -1.11 5.68
C ASP A 273 -1.04 0.36 5.42
N ALA A 274 -1.19 0.86 4.20
CA ALA A 274 -0.84 2.25 3.89
C ALA A 274 -1.79 3.27 4.52
N HIS A 275 -3.06 2.91 4.70
CA HIS A 275 -4.10 3.83 5.20
C HIS A 275 -4.04 3.95 6.72
N VAL A 276 -3.67 2.87 7.42
CA VAL A 276 -3.56 2.89 8.88
C VAL A 276 -2.46 3.83 9.37
N VAL A 277 -1.44 4.05 8.54
CA VAL A 277 -0.33 4.98 8.81
C VAL A 277 -0.83 6.41 9.01
N VAL A 278 -1.96 6.79 8.41
CA VAL A 278 -2.58 8.11 8.64
C VAL A 278 -2.82 8.36 10.13
N ALA A 279 -3.35 7.37 10.85
CA ALA A 279 -3.57 7.47 12.29
C ALA A 279 -2.24 7.39 13.07
N GLY A 280 -1.37 6.45 12.71
CA GLY A 280 -0.06 6.27 13.36
C GLY A 280 0.90 7.46 13.19
N ALA A 281 0.69 8.28 12.16
CA ALA A 281 1.45 9.50 11.87
C ALA A 281 0.69 10.77 12.25
N ASN A 282 -0.44 10.68 12.95
CA ASN A 282 -1.29 11.82 13.33
C ASN A 282 -1.68 12.75 12.15
N ALA A 283 -1.85 12.20 10.96
CA ALA A 283 -2.19 12.91 9.73
C ALA A 283 -3.70 12.84 9.42
N VAL A 284 -4.52 12.86 10.46
CA VAL A 284 -5.96 12.57 10.40
C VAL A 284 -6.82 13.77 9.93
N THR A 285 -6.19 14.92 9.70
CA THR A 285 -6.86 16.18 9.35
C THR A 285 -6.82 16.44 7.84
N PRO A 286 -7.85 17.06 7.24
CA PRO A 286 -7.81 17.45 5.83
C PRO A 286 -6.58 18.30 5.48
N GLY A 287 -6.01 18.06 4.30
CA GLY A 287 -4.82 18.78 3.81
C GLY A 287 -3.48 18.18 4.21
N GLN A 288 -3.45 17.22 5.15
CA GLN A 288 -2.24 16.50 5.52
C GLN A 288 -2.03 15.31 4.56
N LEU A 289 -1.01 15.39 3.70
CA LEU A 289 -0.63 14.28 2.84
C LEU A 289 0.25 13.31 3.61
N THR A 290 -0.26 12.13 3.92
CA THR A 290 0.55 11.05 4.49
C THR A 290 1.38 10.43 3.38
N ALA A 291 2.70 10.57 3.45
CA ALA A 291 3.63 10.01 2.48
C ALA A 291 4.36 8.79 3.07
N ILE A 292 3.92 7.60 2.67
CA ILE A 292 4.55 6.33 3.05
C ILE A 292 5.59 6.00 1.98
N ILE A 293 6.86 6.30 2.26
CA ILE A 293 7.93 6.22 1.27
C ILE A 293 8.95 5.15 1.66
N GLY A 294 9.08 4.15 0.78
CA GLY A 294 10.05 3.07 0.89
C GLY A 294 10.47 2.58 -0.49
N THR A 295 10.32 1.28 -0.75
CA THR A 295 10.54 0.68 -2.07
C THR A 295 9.71 1.37 -3.17
N SER A 296 8.45 1.64 -2.86
CA SER A 296 7.49 2.45 -3.63
C SER A 296 7.00 3.63 -2.77
N GLY A 297 6.14 4.48 -3.33
CA GLY A 297 5.48 5.57 -2.62
C GLY A 297 3.97 5.39 -2.58
N CYS A 298 3.36 5.45 -1.40
CA CYS A 298 1.91 5.53 -1.25
C CYS A 298 1.55 6.86 -0.56
N TYR A 299 0.54 7.54 -1.09
CA TYR A 299 0.17 8.89 -0.68
C TYR A 299 -1.31 8.91 -0.34
N ILE A 300 -1.63 9.12 0.93
CA ILE A 300 -3.02 9.18 1.42
C ILE A 300 -3.31 10.62 1.83
N LEU A 301 -4.34 11.20 1.23
CA LEU A 301 -4.80 12.56 1.54
C LEU A 301 -6.25 12.51 2.02
N ASN A 302 -6.51 13.12 3.18
CA ASN A 302 -7.87 13.30 3.68
C ASN A 302 -8.48 14.60 3.13
N SER A 303 -9.77 14.57 2.79
CA SER A 303 -10.56 15.70 2.31
C SER A 303 -11.96 15.70 2.94
N GLU A 304 -12.51 16.88 3.21
CA GLU A 304 -13.91 17.03 3.69
C GLU A 304 -14.92 16.78 2.56
N GLU A 305 -14.54 17.13 1.34
CA GLU A 305 -15.43 17.08 0.17
C GLU A 305 -14.93 16.05 -0.85
N TYR A 306 -15.88 15.42 -1.54
CA TYR A 306 -15.57 14.62 -2.71
C TYR A 306 -15.14 15.52 -3.87
N ARG A 307 -14.01 15.18 -4.48
CA ARG A 307 -13.53 15.76 -5.73
C ARG A 307 -13.10 14.63 -6.66
N THR A 308 -13.55 14.68 -7.91
CA THR A 308 -13.03 13.77 -8.94
C THR A 308 -11.59 14.17 -9.24
N VAL A 309 -10.66 13.26 -8.97
CA VAL A 309 -9.23 13.44 -9.24
C VAL A 309 -8.79 12.34 -10.22
N PRO A 310 -8.39 12.66 -11.46
CA PRO A 310 -7.93 11.66 -12.42
C PRO A 310 -6.66 10.92 -11.97
N GLY A 311 -6.53 9.65 -12.33
CA GLY A 311 -5.30 8.87 -12.12
C GLY A 311 -4.99 8.53 -10.65
N VAL A 312 -5.94 8.73 -9.73
CA VAL A 312 -5.85 8.23 -8.35
C VAL A 312 -6.23 6.76 -8.31
N PHE A 313 -5.71 6.04 -7.32
CA PHE A 313 -6.07 4.64 -7.10
C PHE A 313 -7.47 4.49 -6.53
N GLY A 314 -7.94 5.47 -5.76
CA GLY A 314 -9.30 5.50 -5.23
C GLY A 314 -9.60 6.75 -4.41
N ASN A 315 -10.88 7.09 -4.31
CA ASN A 315 -11.42 8.17 -3.49
C ASN A 315 -12.64 7.66 -2.71
N VAL A 316 -12.46 7.38 -1.41
CA VAL A 316 -13.40 6.61 -0.59
C VAL A 316 -13.78 7.37 0.67
N LEU A 317 -15.08 7.54 0.93
CA LEU A 317 -15.59 8.08 2.18
C LEU A 317 -15.35 7.09 3.33
N GLY A 318 -14.68 7.53 4.39
CA GLY A 318 -14.23 6.67 5.48
C GLY A 318 -12.98 5.84 5.12
N GLY A 319 -12.28 6.17 4.04
CA GLY A 319 -11.18 5.36 3.49
C GLY A 319 -9.96 5.23 4.41
N ALA A 320 -9.64 6.28 5.16
CA ALA A 320 -8.57 6.29 6.17
C ALA A 320 -9.03 6.86 7.51
N VAL A 321 -9.94 7.85 7.48
CA VAL A 321 -10.55 8.47 8.66
C VAL A 321 -12.06 8.46 8.46
N ALA A 322 -12.80 7.93 9.45
CA ALA A 322 -14.26 7.88 9.40
C ALA A 322 -14.85 9.29 9.19
N GLY A 323 -15.71 9.45 8.20
CA GLY A 323 -16.35 10.73 7.87
C GLY A 323 -15.58 11.65 6.91
N LEU A 324 -14.34 11.31 6.53
CA LEU A 324 -13.57 12.04 5.52
C LEU A 324 -13.38 11.22 4.25
N TRP A 325 -13.19 11.90 3.11
CA TRP A 325 -12.78 11.28 1.87
C TRP A 325 -11.27 11.00 1.91
N GLY A 326 -10.89 9.73 1.79
CA GLY A 326 -9.50 9.31 1.62
C GLY A 326 -9.18 9.19 0.14
N ILE A 327 -8.15 9.90 -0.32
CA ILE A 327 -7.67 9.85 -1.70
C ILE A 327 -6.32 9.14 -1.72
N GLU A 328 -6.23 8.03 -2.46
CA GLU A 328 -5.00 7.23 -2.60
C GLU A 328 -4.30 7.59 -3.93
N GLY A 329 -3.10 8.16 -3.84
CA GLY A 329 -2.14 8.26 -4.93
C GLY A 329 -0.97 7.28 -4.73
N GLY A 330 -0.22 6.98 -5.79
CA GLY A 330 0.97 6.16 -5.64
C GLY A 330 2.03 6.31 -6.73
N GLN A 331 3.27 6.10 -6.33
CA GLN A 331 4.44 5.93 -7.19
C GLN A 331 4.90 4.47 -7.15
N THR A 332 5.04 3.85 -8.31
CA THR A 332 5.34 2.42 -8.46
C THR A 332 6.74 2.03 -8.01
N ALA A 333 7.71 2.96 -8.05
CA ALA A 333 9.07 2.75 -7.62
C ALA A 333 9.66 4.07 -7.08
N VAL A 334 10.27 4.01 -5.90
CA VAL A 334 11.06 5.10 -5.31
C VAL A 334 12.39 4.52 -4.84
N GLY A 335 12.42 3.81 -3.71
CA GLY A 335 13.60 3.08 -3.25
C GLY A 335 14.09 2.03 -4.25
N ASP A 336 13.19 1.40 -5.01
CA ASP A 336 13.54 0.47 -6.10
C ASP A 336 14.35 1.15 -7.21
N VAL A 337 14.15 2.45 -7.45
CA VAL A 337 14.96 3.20 -8.42
C VAL A 337 16.41 3.27 -7.94
N PHE A 338 16.61 3.48 -6.63
CA PHE A 338 17.95 3.59 -6.02
C PHE A 338 18.63 2.23 -5.98
N ALA A 339 17.91 1.17 -5.57
CA ALA A 339 18.41 -0.20 -5.58
C ALA A 339 18.72 -0.69 -7.00
N TRP A 340 17.90 -0.33 -7.99
CA TRP A 340 18.18 -0.63 -9.39
C TRP A 340 19.48 0.03 -9.85
N PHE A 341 19.68 1.31 -9.50
CA PHE A 341 20.90 2.02 -9.89
C PHE A 341 22.12 1.48 -9.17
N GLU A 342 22.02 1.12 -7.89
CA GLU A 342 23.08 0.42 -7.15
C GLU A 342 23.53 -0.84 -7.90
N GLY A 343 22.59 -1.71 -8.26
CA GLY A 343 22.91 -2.99 -8.89
C GLY A 343 23.33 -2.93 -10.36
N ASN A 344 23.03 -1.84 -11.08
CA ASN A 344 23.21 -1.78 -12.54
C ASN A 344 24.02 -0.59 -13.05
N GLY A 345 24.10 0.49 -12.27
CA GLY A 345 24.66 1.78 -12.69
C GLY A 345 25.91 2.20 -11.95
N VAL A 346 26.21 1.58 -10.80
CA VAL A 346 27.38 1.93 -9.99
C VAL A 346 28.63 1.17 -10.45
N PRO A 347 29.73 1.84 -10.83
CA PRO A 347 30.97 1.16 -11.20
C PRO A 347 31.73 0.63 -9.98
N GLU A 348 32.44 -0.49 -10.13
CA GLU A 348 33.28 -1.14 -9.09
C GLU A 348 34.18 -0.18 -8.30
N ARG A 349 34.71 0.87 -8.96
CA ARG A 349 35.57 1.86 -8.29
C ARG A 349 34.86 2.65 -7.18
N TYR A 350 33.54 2.86 -7.30
CA TYR A 350 32.73 3.51 -6.27
C TYR A 350 32.42 2.54 -5.14
N GLU A 351 32.13 1.28 -5.46
CA GLU A 351 31.96 0.26 -4.41
C GLU A 351 33.25 0.09 -3.60
N GLN A 352 34.40 0.06 -4.25
CA GLN A 352 35.68 -0.04 -3.56
C GLN A 352 35.93 1.19 -2.68
N ALA A 353 35.66 2.40 -3.19
CA ALA A 353 35.79 3.63 -2.41
C ALA A 353 34.86 3.65 -1.19
N ALA A 354 33.62 3.17 -1.34
CA ALA A 354 32.67 3.04 -0.23
C ALA A 354 33.17 2.03 0.83
N ARG A 355 33.69 0.87 0.38
CA ARG A 355 34.32 -0.14 1.27
C ARG A 355 35.53 0.44 2.01
N ASP A 356 36.38 1.19 1.33
CA ASP A 356 37.56 1.83 1.93
C ASP A 356 37.15 2.92 2.95
N ALA A 357 36.03 3.60 2.71
CA ALA A 357 35.44 4.59 3.62
C ALA A 357 34.61 3.97 4.76
N GLY A 358 34.31 2.67 4.71
CA GLY A 358 33.51 1.97 5.72
C GLY A 358 32.03 2.33 5.72
N VAL A 359 31.50 2.79 4.59
CA VAL A 359 30.08 3.15 4.40
C VAL A 359 29.45 2.28 3.31
N SER A 360 28.11 2.25 3.24
CA SER A 360 27.44 1.61 2.10
C SER A 360 27.68 2.39 0.81
N VAL A 361 27.55 1.73 -0.34
CA VAL A 361 27.76 2.41 -1.63
C VAL A 361 26.68 3.46 -1.89
N LEU A 362 25.43 3.23 -1.46
CA LEU A 362 24.36 4.23 -1.56
C LEU A 362 24.62 5.47 -0.70
N GLU A 363 25.14 5.29 0.53
CA GLU A 363 25.57 6.43 1.37
C GLU A 363 26.72 7.19 0.69
N TYR A 364 27.72 6.48 0.17
CA TYR A 364 28.83 7.10 -0.56
C TYR A 364 28.35 7.90 -1.79
N MET A 365 27.46 7.32 -2.59
CA MET A 365 26.86 7.97 -3.75
C MET A 365 26.04 9.21 -3.37
N MET A 366 25.30 9.14 -2.27
CA MET A 366 24.49 10.23 -1.76
C MET A 366 25.35 11.40 -1.30
N ASP A 367 26.40 11.15 -0.52
CA ASP A 367 27.32 12.22 -0.09
C ASP A 367 27.89 12.97 -1.30
N LYS A 368 28.33 12.24 -2.32
CA LYS A 368 28.81 12.84 -3.58
C LYS A 368 27.73 13.60 -4.36
N ALA A 369 26.52 13.06 -4.42
CA ALA A 369 25.40 13.65 -5.14
C ALA A 369 24.90 14.96 -4.49
N PHE A 370 25.13 15.15 -3.19
CA PHE A 370 24.75 16.35 -2.44
C PHE A 370 25.93 17.33 -2.21
N GLU A 371 27.14 17.00 -2.68
CA GLU A 371 28.22 17.99 -2.90
C GLU A 371 27.94 18.90 -4.12
N LEU A 372 27.05 18.47 -5.03
CA LEU A 372 26.67 19.20 -6.23
C LEU A 372 25.71 20.34 -5.91
N GLU A 373 25.83 21.45 -6.63
CA GLU A 373 24.79 22.47 -6.66
C GLU A 373 23.55 21.93 -7.40
N ILE A 374 22.36 22.42 -7.02
CA ILE A 374 21.09 22.05 -7.68
C ILE A 374 21.19 22.40 -9.17
N GLY A 375 20.99 21.39 -10.03
CA GLY A 375 21.09 21.52 -11.48
C GLY A 375 22.51 21.42 -12.06
N GLU A 376 23.57 21.33 -11.24
CA GLU A 376 24.97 21.25 -11.73
C GLU A 376 25.21 20.05 -12.64
N HIS A 377 24.57 18.92 -12.34
CA HIS A 377 24.68 17.70 -13.14
C HIS A 377 24.06 17.84 -14.55
N GLY A 378 23.14 18.79 -14.76
CA GLY A 378 22.51 19.03 -16.07
C GLY A 378 21.63 17.88 -16.58
N LEU A 379 21.06 17.08 -15.67
CA LEU A 379 20.23 15.91 -15.99
C LEU A 379 18.81 16.06 -15.46
N VAL A 380 17.85 15.41 -16.12
CA VAL A 380 16.50 15.16 -15.59
C VAL A 380 16.15 13.70 -15.86
N ALA A 381 15.56 13.03 -14.87
CA ALA A 381 15.12 11.64 -14.98
C ALA A 381 13.61 11.49 -14.82
N LEU A 382 13.00 10.61 -15.61
CA LEU A 382 11.65 10.09 -15.40
C LEU A 382 11.73 8.82 -14.54
N ASP A 383 11.01 8.81 -13.43
CA ASP A 383 11.02 7.79 -12.38
C ASP A 383 10.27 6.49 -12.73
N TRP A 384 9.84 6.33 -13.99
CA TRP A 384 8.94 5.27 -14.42
C TRP A 384 9.61 3.93 -14.72
N LEU A 385 10.68 3.58 -14.01
CA LEU A 385 11.37 2.29 -14.19
C LEU A 385 10.43 1.09 -14.04
N ASN A 386 9.35 1.25 -13.26
CA ASN A 386 8.28 0.27 -13.08
C ASN A 386 6.91 0.80 -13.57
N GLY A 387 6.88 1.56 -14.66
CA GLY A 387 5.67 2.24 -15.15
C GLY A 387 5.27 3.44 -14.29
N ASN A 388 4.05 3.96 -14.48
CA ASN A 388 3.50 5.04 -13.66
C ASN A 388 2.09 4.66 -13.18
N ARG A 389 1.83 4.73 -11.87
CA ARG A 389 0.49 4.49 -11.30
C ARG A 389 -0.32 5.78 -11.27
N SER A 390 0.11 6.76 -10.49
CA SER A 390 -0.47 8.09 -10.48
C SER A 390 0.46 9.10 -11.17
N ILE A 391 0.01 9.93 -12.09
CA ILE A 391 -1.40 10.15 -12.52
C ILE A 391 -1.70 9.58 -13.91
N LEU A 392 -0.72 8.93 -14.55
CA LEU A 392 -0.85 8.46 -15.94
C LEU A 392 -1.45 7.07 -16.04
N SER A 393 -1.36 6.27 -14.97
CA SER A 393 -2.01 4.96 -14.89
C SER A 393 -1.62 4.01 -16.03
N ASP A 394 -0.33 3.93 -16.29
CA ASP A 394 0.25 3.25 -17.43
C ASP A 394 1.48 2.43 -17.03
N ALA A 395 1.26 1.13 -16.84
CA ALA A 395 2.30 0.14 -16.54
C ALA A 395 3.28 -0.06 -17.71
N ARG A 396 2.96 0.41 -18.91
CA ARG A 396 3.80 0.26 -20.12
C ARG A 396 4.80 1.39 -20.30
N LEU A 397 4.77 2.43 -19.45
CA LEU A 397 5.83 3.43 -19.38
C LEU A 397 7.15 2.85 -18.84
N SER A 398 8.24 3.57 -19.08
CA SER A 398 9.61 3.16 -18.72
C SER A 398 10.44 4.39 -18.31
N GLY A 399 11.47 4.21 -17.49
CA GLY A 399 12.35 5.30 -17.08
C GLY A 399 13.16 5.90 -18.25
N ALA A 400 13.58 7.15 -18.08
CA ALA A 400 14.44 7.86 -19.02
C ALA A 400 15.37 8.80 -18.25
N ILE A 401 16.60 8.99 -18.74
CA ILE A 401 17.56 9.98 -18.22
C ILE A 401 18.01 10.83 -19.41
N ILE A 402 17.74 12.13 -19.35
CA ILE A 402 18.06 13.10 -20.41
C ILE A 402 19.17 14.02 -19.91
N GLY A 403 20.05 14.47 -20.83
CA GLY A 403 21.16 15.39 -20.53
C GLY A 403 22.54 14.73 -20.44
N LEU A 404 22.64 13.41 -20.67
CA LEU A 404 23.92 12.69 -20.59
C LEU A 404 24.99 13.26 -21.54
N THR A 405 26.19 13.43 -21.01
CA THR A 405 27.40 13.83 -21.76
C THR A 405 28.53 12.83 -21.52
N LEU A 406 29.66 13.00 -22.21
CA LEU A 406 30.86 12.17 -21.96
C LEU A 406 31.47 12.41 -20.57
N GLN A 407 31.07 13.48 -19.89
CA GLN A 407 31.56 13.88 -18.58
C GLN A 407 30.64 13.45 -17.43
N THR A 408 29.43 12.96 -17.72
CA THR A 408 28.48 12.55 -16.69
C THR A 408 29.06 11.44 -15.82
N ARG A 409 28.96 11.62 -14.50
CA ARG A 409 29.43 10.71 -13.47
C ARG A 409 28.27 9.92 -12.85
N PRO A 410 28.56 8.80 -12.15
CA PRO A 410 27.53 8.05 -11.44
C PRO A 410 26.73 8.89 -10.43
N GLU A 411 27.36 9.83 -9.71
CA GLU A 411 26.67 10.65 -8.70
C GLU A 411 25.71 11.67 -9.32
N ASP A 412 26.02 12.14 -10.54
CA ASP A 412 25.17 13.03 -11.32
C ASP A 412 23.86 12.29 -11.68
N ILE A 413 23.96 11.04 -12.13
CA ILE A 413 22.80 10.20 -12.48
C ILE A 413 22.00 9.85 -11.22
N TYR A 414 22.69 9.49 -10.13
CA TYR A 414 22.04 9.17 -8.87
C TYR A 414 21.23 10.36 -8.32
N ARG A 415 21.80 11.58 -8.36
CA ARG A 415 21.09 12.80 -7.98
C ARG A 415 19.84 13.02 -8.81
N ALA A 416 19.95 12.90 -10.13
CA ALA A 416 18.83 13.09 -11.05
C ALA A 416 17.72 12.04 -10.85
N LEU A 417 18.06 10.80 -10.50
CA LEU A 417 17.08 9.76 -10.18
C LEU A 417 16.34 10.07 -8.86
N MET A 418 17.05 10.53 -7.83
CA MET A 418 16.42 10.98 -6.59
C MET A 418 15.47 12.15 -6.84
N GLU A 419 15.92 13.17 -7.56
CA GLU A 419 15.09 14.31 -7.95
C GLU A 419 13.88 13.88 -8.77
N GLY A 420 14.05 12.97 -9.74
CA GLY A 420 12.97 12.39 -10.53
C GLY A 420 11.87 11.76 -9.69
N THR A 421 12.21 11.03 -8.63
CA THR A 421 11.20 10.46 -7.72
C THR A 421 10.46 11.54 -6.93
N VAL A 422 11.12 12.65 -6.57
CA VAL A 422 10.46 13.76 -5.86
C VAL A 422 9.63 14.63 -6.81
N PHE A 423 10.05 14.80 -8.06
CA PHE A 423 9.20 15.41 -9.09
C PHE A 423 7.94 14.58 -9.33
N GLY A 424 8.03 13.25 -9.30
CA GLY A 424 6.88 12.36 -9.41
C GLY A 424 5.83 12.58 -8.31
N ILE A 425 6.22 12.69 -7.03
CA ILE A 425 5.26 13.04 -5.97
C ILE A 425 4.73 14.47 -6.16
N ARG A 426 5.56 15.43 -6.61
CA ARG A 426 5.06 16.78 -6.89
C ARG A 426 3.99 16.79 -7.98
N VAL A 427 4.13 15.97 -9.03
CA VAL A 427 3.06 15.79 -10.03
C VAL A 427 1.75 15.30 -9.40
N ILE A 428 1.83 14.38 -8.44
CA ILE A 428 0.64 13.87 -7.72
C ILE A 428 0.02 14.97 -6.86
N ILE A 429 0.83 15.73 -6.12
CA ILE A 429 0.35 16.86 -5.30
C ILE A 429 -0.31 17.91 -6.19
N ASP A 430 0.33 18.32 -7.28
CA ASP A 430 -0.23 19.27 -8.23
C ASP A 430 -1.58 18.79 -8.77
N ASN A 431 -1.70 17.50 -9.09
CA ASN A 431 -2.95 16.92 -9.55
C ASN A 431 -4.07 17.00 -8.50
N PHE A 432 -3.76 16.80 -7.20
CA PHE A 432 -4.74 17.01 -6.14
C PHE A 432 -5.20 18.47 -6.09
N GLU A 433 -4.25 19.40 -6.12
CA GLU A 433 -4.51 20.84 -5.96
C GLU A 433 -5.25 21.42 -7.17
N GLU A 434 -4.89 21.02 -8.39
CA GLU A 434 -5.57 21.39 -9.63
C GLU A 434 -7.05 20.96 -9.64
N HIS A 435 -7.40 19.90 -8.90
CA HIS A 435 -8.77 19.38 -8.76
C HIS A 435 -9.45 19.81 -7.46
N GLY A 436 -8.89 20.81 -6.76
CA GLY A 436 -9.51 21.46 -5.60
C GLY A 436 -9.33 20.71 -4.28
N VAL A 437 -8.35 19.81 -4.19
CA VAL A 437 -7.98 19.13 -2.94
C VAL A 437 -6.65 19.71 -2.45
N PRO A 438 -6.65 20.61 -1.45
CA PRO A 438 -5.43 21.28 -1.00
C PRO A 438 -4.49 20.30 -0.28
N VAL A 439 -3.18 20.49 -0.45
CA VAL A 439 -2.14 19.84 0.36
C VAL A 439 -1.38 20.92 1.11
N THR A 440 -1.51 20.94 2.44
CA THR A 440 -0.91 21.99 3.29
C THR A 440 0.43 21.56 3.87
N GLU A 441 0.61 20.27 4.14
CA GLU A 441 1.85 19.68 4.63
C GLU A 441 1.98 18.23 4.17
N ILE A 442 3.21 17.70 4.28
CA ILE A 442 3.49 16.28 4.09
C ILE A 442 3.87 15.69 5.44
N VAL A 443 3.21 14.60 5.82
CA VAL A 443 3.60 13.81 6.99
C VAL A 443 4.24 12.52 6.50
N ALA A 444 5.56 12.46 6.56
CA ALA A 444 6.33 11.34 6.04
C ALA A 444 6.43 10.20 7.06
N ALA A 445 6.27 8.98 6.55
CA ALA A 445 6.49 7.74 7.25
C ALA A 445 7.26 6.74 6.38
N GLY A 446 7.83 5.70 6.98
CA GLY A 446 8.47 4.60 6.26
C GLY A 446 10.00 4.63 6.24
N GLY A 447 10.58 3.88 5.30
CA GLY A 447 12.01 3.53 5.32
C GLY A 447 12.96 4.67 4.97
N LEU A 448 12.50 5.69 4.22
CA LEU A 448 13.36 6.78 3.74
C LEU A 448 13.54 7.94 4.72
N LEU A 449 12.90 7.92 5.90
CA LEU A 449 13.01 8.99 6.90
C LEU A 449 14.46 9.27 7.37
N LYS A 450 15.34 8.27 7.28
CA LYS A 450 16.77 8.40 7.64
C LYS A 450 17.57 9.18 6.60
N ASN A 451 17.06 9.33 5.38
CA ASN A 451 17.71 10.08 4.32
C ASN A 451 17.32 11.57 4.42
N HIS A 452 18.09 12.33 5.21
CA HIS A 452 17.81 13.74 5.47
C HIS A 452 17.87 14.59 4.19
N HIS A 453 18.75 14.23 3.27
CA HIS A 453 18.91 14.87 1.98
C HIS A 453 17.68 14.71 1.09
N PHE A 454 17.13 13.49 1.03
CA PHE A 454 15.87 13.23 0.35
C PHE A 454 14.69 13.97 0.99
N MET A 455 14.62 13.99 2.34
CA MET A 455 13.53 14.67 3.05
C MET A 455 13.56 16.20 2.88
N GLN A 456 14.74 16.82 2.89
CA GLN A 456 14.87 18.25 2.60
C GLN A 456 14.51 18.55 1.14
N MET A 457 15.00 17.74 0.19
CA MET A 457 14.66 17.86 -1.22
C MET A 457 13.15 17.68 -1.47
N LEU A 458 12.49 16.80 -0.72
CA LEU A 458 11.03 16.66 -0.73
C LEU A 458 10.35 17.97 -0.34
N ALA A 459 10.80 18.63 0.74
CA ALA A 459 10.25 19.92 1.15
C ALA A 459 10.49 21.00 0.08
N ASP A 460 11.71 21.09 -0.45
CA ASP A 460 12.11 22.12 -1.43
C ASP A 460 11.36 21.97 -2.76
N ILE A 461 11.31 20.76 -3.33
CA ILE A 461 10.66 20.52 -4.63
C ILE A 461 9.14 20.64 -4.52
N THR A 462 8.54 20.15 -3.43
CA THR A 462 7.08 20.23 -3.27
C THR A 462 6.61 21.59 -2.75
N ARG A 463 7.55 22.41 -2.25
CA ARG A 463 7.26 23.67 -1.54
C ARG A 463 6.26 23.45 -0.40
N ARG A 464 6.38 22.34 0.33
CA ARG A 464 5.55 22.02 1.50
C ARG A 464 6.44 21.70 2.69
N PRO A 465 6.04 22.08 3.92
CA PRO A 465 6.72 21.58 5.09
C PRO A 465 6.53 20.06 5.20
N VAL A 466 7.58 19.37 5.66
CA VAL A 466 7.60 17.92 5.87
C VAL A 466 7.76 17.64 7.36
N SER A 467 6.69 17.10 7.93
CA SER A 467 6.64 16.51 9.27
C SER A 467 7.06 15.03 9.19
N ILE A 468 7.64 14.47 10.26
CA ILE A 468 8.05 13.05 10.27
C ILE A 468 7.44 12.28 11.45
N SER A 469 7.01 11.06 11.19
CA SER A 469 6.62 10.13 12.26
C SER A 469 7.85 9.70 13.08
N GLU A 470 7.73 9.70 14.41
CA GLU A 470 8.78 9.21 15.32
C GLU A 470 8.63 7.72 15.62
N ALA A 471 7.50 7.11 15.26
CA ALA A 471 7.20 5.71 15.52
C ALA A 471 8.01 4.78 14.61
N GLU A 472 8.74 3.83 15.21
CA GLU A 472 9.52 2.83 14.45
C GLU A 472 8.63 1.94 13.58
N GLN A 473 7.44 1.58 14.06
CA GLN A 473 6.43 0.79 13.34
C GLN A 473 5.12 1.58 13.21
N THR A 474 5.13 2.63 12.37
CA THR A 474 3.99 3.55 12.24
C THR A 474 2.68 2.85 11.82
N GLY A 475 2.74 1.83 10.95
CA GLY A 475 1.56 1.04 10.55
C GLY A 475 0.94 0.29 11.74
N ALA A 476 1.75 -0.51 12.42
CA ALA A 476 1.30 -1.27 13.60
C ALA A 476 0.82 -0.34 14.75
N LEU A 477 1.44 0.83 14.94
CA LEU A 477 0.93 1.86 15.87
C LEU A 477 -0.46 2.35 15.45
N GLY A 478 -0.67 2.64 14.16
CA GLY A 478 -1.98 3.00 13.62
C GLY A 478 -3.04 1.92 13.90
N SER A 479 -2.68 0.65 13.72
CA SER A 479 -3.54 -0.48 14.06
C SER A 479 -3.93 -0.49 15.54
N ALA A 480 -2.97 -0.24 16.43
CA ALA A 480 -3.26 -0.13 17.86
C ALA A 480 -4.11 1.10 18.20
N ILE A 481 -3.97 2.22 17.49
CA ILE A 481 -4.82 3.41 17.65
C ILE A 481 -6.29 3.07 17.34
N PHE A 482 -6.57 2.37 16.25
CA PHE A 482 -7.92 1.92 15.96
C PHE A 482 -8.44 0.89 16.97
N ALA A 483 -7.55 0.04 17.53
CA ALA A 483 -7.89 -0.82 18.65
C ALA A 483 -8.30 -0.03 19.90
N ALA A 484 -7.71 1.15 20.12
CA ALA A 484 -8.01 2.03 21.24
C ALA A 484 -9.44 2.58 21.14
N VAL A 485 -9.82 3.01 19.93
CA VAL A 485 -11.15 3.49 19.61
C VAL A 485 -12.17 2.35 19.75
N ALA A 486 -11.91 1.18 19.17
CA ALA A 486 -12.80 0.03 19.26
C ALA A 486 -12.99 -0.46 20.71
N ALA A 487 -11.96 -0.34 21.56
CA ALA A 487 -12.02 -0.67 22.98
C ALA A 487 -12.66 0.43 23.86
N GLY A 488 -13.06 1.58 23.29
CA GLY A 488 -13.60 2.72 24.02
C GLY A 488 -12.60 3.37 24.98
N VAL A 489 -11.31 3.28 24.67
CA VAL A 489 -10.27 4.03 25.41
C VAL A 489 -10.30 5.51 25.01
N TYR A 490 -10.56 5.76 23.73
CA TYR A 490 -10.78 7.08 23.15
C TYR A 490 -12.09 7.06 22.35
N ASP A 491 -12.73 8.21 22.22
CA ASP A 491 -14.03 8.33 21.56
C ASP A 491 -13.93 8.20 20.04
N ASP A 492 -12.82 8.66 19.45
CA ASP A 492 -12.57 8.65 18.01
C ASP A 492 -11.07 8.58 17.68
N VAL A 493 -10.77 8.43 16.39
CA VAL A 493 -9.39 8.34 15.88
C VAL A 493 -8.61 9.63 16.05
N TYR A 494 -9.28 10.79 16.12
CA TYR A 494 -8.61 12.07 16.33
C TYR A 494 -8.01 12.14 17.73
N ALA A 495 -8.82 11.86 18.75
CA ALA A 495 -8.38 11.83 20.14
C ALA A 495 -7.33 10.74 20.39
N ALA A 496 -7.49 9.57 19.77
CA ALA A 496 -6.55 8.48 19.90
C ALA A 496 -5.20 8.79 19.23
N ALA A 497 -5.20 9.34 18.01
CA ALA A 497 -3.98 9.70 17.29
C ALA A 497 -3.24 10.86 17.97
N GLU A 498 -3.95 11.89 18.46
CA GLU A 498 -3.33 12.99 19.23
C GLU A 498 -2.61 12.48 20.48
N ALA A 499 -3.19 11.50 21.18
CA ALA A 499 -2.62 10.96 22.40
C ALA A 499 -1.50 9.95 22.16
N MET A 500 -1.57 9.16 21.08
CA MET A 500 -0.70 7.99 20.87
C MET A 500 0.34 8.15 19.77
N SER A 501 0.23 9.15 18.90
CA SER A 501 1.16 9.36 17.81
C SER A 501 2.11 10.52 18.13
N HIS A 502 3.40 10.34 17.81
CA HIS A 502 4.42 11.37 17.97
C HIS A 502 5.01 11.74 16.61
N VAL A 503 4.97 13.02 16.31
CA VAL A 503 5.41 13.59 15.03
C VAL A 503 6.34 14.75 15.32
N THR A 504 7.51 14.76 14.70
CA THR A 504 8.32 15.97 14.65
C THR A 504 7.75 16.88 13.55
N GLU A 505 6.90 17.82 13.94
CA GLU A 505 6.25 18.76 13.02
C GLU A 505 7.27 19.62 12.27
N HIS A 506 7.05 19.77 10.96
CA HIS A 506 7.83 20.65 10.09
C HIS A 506 9.36 20.50 10.25
N LYS A 507 9.83 19.26 10.45
CA LYS A 507 11.26 18.95 10.61
C LYS A 507 12.08 19.46 9.42
N TYR A 508 11.51 19.41 8.22
CA TYR A 508 12.07 20.02 7.03
C TYR A 508 11.11 21.08 6.52
N VAL A 509 11.62 22.28 6.29
CA VAL A 509 10.86 23.40 5.73
C VAL A 509 11.47 23.78 4.38
N PRO A 510 10.67 24.20 3.39
CA PRO A 510 11.18 24.59 2.08
C PRO A 510 12.20 25.72 2.19
N ASP A 511 13.36 25.54 1.54
CA ASP A 511 14.28 26.63 1.24
C ASP A 511 13.84 27.28 -0.08
N GLU A 512 13.46 28.56 -0.05
CA GLU A 512 12.98 29.28 -1.23
C GLU A 512 14.05 29.38 -2.33
N GLU A 513 15.33 29.49 -2.01
CA GLU A 513 16.39 29.52 -3.02
C GLU A 513 16.51 28.17 -3.72
N ALA A 514 16.52 27.09 -2.95
CA ALA A 514 16.55 25.72 -3.48
C ALA A 514 15.28 25.42 -4.31
N SER A 515 14.11 25.79 -3.79
CA SER A 515 12.81 25.61 -4.44
C SER A 515 12.77 26.31 -5.80
N ASN A 516 13.30 27.53 -5.90
CA ASN A 516 13.35 28.27 -7.16
C ASN A 516 14.30 27.63 -8.18
N LYS A 517 15.43 27.05 -7.75
CA LYS A 517 16.32 26.28 -8.64
C LYS A 517 15.62 25.00 -9.13
N TYR A 518 14.90 24.32 -8.24
CA TYR A 518 14.14 23.12 -8.57
C TYR A 518 12.96 23.36 -9.51
N GLU A 519 12.34 24.53 -9.45
CA GLU A 519 11.22 24.90 -10.33
C GLU A 519 11.60 24.79 -11.83
N GLU A 520 12.81 25.19 -12.20
CA GLU A 520 13.29 25.07 -13.59
C GLU A 520 13.43 23.61 -14.03
N LEU A 521 14.02 22.76 -13.17
CA LEU A 521 14.16 21.33 -13.43
C LEU A 521 12.79 20.61 -13.45
N TYR A 522 11.88 21.00 -12.56
CA TYR A 522 10.52 20.47 -12.52
C TYR A 522 9.74 20.82 -13.78
N GLY A 523 9.90 22.04 -14.31
CA GLY A 523 9.32 22.43 -15.60
C GLY A 523 9.76 21.51 -16.73
N ILE A 524 11.07 21.19 -16.82
CA ILE A 524 11.59 20.24 -17.80
C ILE A 524 11.04 18.83 -17.54
N TYR A 525 10.98 18.38 -16.27
CA TYR A 525 10.38 17.10 -15.92
C TYR A 525 8.92 17.01 -16.40
N ARG A 526 8.11 18.07 -16.22
CA ARG A 526 6.71 18.15 -16.69
C ARG A 526 6.61 18.05 -18.21
N GLU A 527 7.48 18.74 -18.95
CA GLU A 527 7.52 18.61 -20.41
C GLU A 527 7.83 17.18 -20.85
N LEU A 528 8.82 16.54 -20.23
CA LEU A 528 9.18 15.15 -20.52
C LEU A 528 8.07 14.18 -20.12
N HIS A 529 7.45 14.41 -18.96
CA HIS A 529 6.32 13.64 -18.43
C HIS A 529 5.18 13.63 -19.44
N ASP A 530 4.75 14.80 -19.92
CA ASP A 530 3.63 14.85 -20.86
C ASP A 530 4.03 14.35 -22.26
N PHE A 531 5.25 14.65 -22.72
CA PHE A 531 5.74 14.20 -24.03
C PHE A 531 5.80 12.67 -24.16
N PHE A 532 6.29 11.98 -23.13
CA PHE A 532 6.41 10.52 -23.15
C PHE A 532 5.19 9.79 -22.60
N GLY A 533 4.42 10.43 -21.71
CA GLY A 533 3.36 9.81 -20.93
C GLY A 533 1.94 10.07 -21.44
N ARG A 534 1.72 11.08 -22.29
CA ARG A 534 0.38 11.43 -22.79
C ARG A 534 0.27 11.32 -24.31
N GLY A 535 -0.89 10.87 -24.78
CA GLY A 535 -1.23 10.79 -26.20
C GLY A 535 -1.40 9.37 -26.72
N LYS A 536 -1.34 9.20 -28.05
CA LYS A 536 -1.47 7.91 -28.74
C LYS A 536 -0.13 7.48 -29.32
N ASN A 537 0.11 6.16 -29.40
CA ASN A 537 1.33 5.57 -29.99
C ASN A 537 2.64 5.98 -29.29
N LEU A 538 2.66 5.90 -27.95
CA LEU A 538 3.80 6.30 -27.14
C LEU A 538 5.07 5.51 -27.49
N LEU A 539 6.21 6.22 -27.51
CA LEU A 539 7.50 5.63 -27.89
C LEU A 539 7.89 4.47 -26.95
N MET A 540 7.68 4.65 -25.65
CA MET A 540 7.97 3.64 -24.62
C MET A 540 7.15 2.36 -24.81
N HIS A 541 5.87 2.48 -25.20
CA HIS A 541 5.02 1.33 -25.51
C HIS A 541 5.55 0.51 -26.67
N ARG A 542 5.96 1.19 -27.76
CA ARG A 542 6.52 0.55 -28.95
C ARG A 542 7.83 -0.18 -28.64
N LEU A 543 8.65 0.35 -27.74
CA LEU A 543 9.86 -0.32 -27.26
C LEU A 543 9.52 -1.60 -26.50
N LYS A 544 8.51 -1.58 -25.62
CA LYS A 544 8.01 -2.81 -24.95
C LYS A 544 7.48 -3.82 -25.98
N ASP A 545 6.75 -3.39 -27.01
CA ASP A 545 6.28 -4.30 -28.08
C ASP A 545 7.43 -4.93 -28.87
N ILE A 546 8.49 -4.16 -29.19
CA ILE A 546 9.69 -4.67 -29.86
C ILE A 546 10.35 -5.74 -28.98
N ARG A 547 10.47 -5.47 -27.67
CA ARG A 547 11.03 -6.42 -26.70
C ARG A 547 10.20 -7.71 -26.64
N SER A 548 8.88 -7.62 -26.51
CA SER A 548 8.00 -8.80 -26.46
C SER A 548 8.13 -9.66 -27.73
N ARG A 549 8.10 -9.04 -28.92
CA ARG A 549 8.29 -9.76 -30.19
C ARG A 549 9.66 -10.43 -30.35
N ALA A 550 10.68 -9.94 -29.65
CA ALA A 550 11.99 -10.57 -29.66
C ALA A 550 12.07 -11.79 -28.72
N PHE A 551 11.23 -11.81 -27.68
CA PHE A 551 11.15 -12.90 -26.71
C PHE A 551 10.26 -14.06 -27.19
N ASP A 552 9.21 -13.77 -27.97
CA ASP A 552 8.30 -14.77 -28.55
C ASP A 552 8.91 -15.54 -29.75
N LYS A 553 10.20 -15.32 -30.05
CA LYS A 553 10.96 -16.03 -31.10
C LYS A 553 11.98 -16.96 -30.47
#